data_AF-A0A537R8L0-F1
#
_entry.id   AF-A0A537R8L0-F1
#
_cell.length_a   1.000
_cell.length_b   1.000
_cell.length_c   1.000
_cell.angle_alpha   90.00
_cell.angle_beta   90.00
_cell.angle_gamma   90.00
#
_symmetry.space_group_name_H-M   'P 1'
#
loop_
_entity.id
_entity.type
_entity.pdbx_description
1 polymer ?
#
loop_
_entity_poly.entity_id
_entity_poly.type
_entity_poly.pdbx_seq_one_letter_code
_entity_poly.pdbx_strand_id
1 'polypeptide(L)' 'MIVITRNGKTTVITGWRAWLIGVVVFVVATTLLALFAFLALGIALTLTMVVFIAVPVAVGVALIASLFRPRM' A
#
# COMPACT_ATOMS: atom_id res chain seq x y z
N MET A 1 13.13 -21.58 -20.50
CA MET A 1 12.67 -22.97 -20.32
C MET A 1 12.12 -23.06 -18.90
N ILE A 2 10.85 -23.42 -18.73
CA ILE A 2 10.22 -23.61 -17.42
C ILE A 2 9.98 -25.10 -17.23
N VAL A 3 10.51 -25.68 -16.17
CA VAL A 3 10.38 -27.11 -15.86
C VAL A 3 9.52 -27.25 -14.62
N ILE A 4 8.37 -27.91 -14.76
CA ILE A 4 7.43 -28.16 -13.66
C ILE A 4 7.32 -29.67 -13.51
N THR A 5 7.83 -30.20 -12.40
CA THR A 5 7.66 -31.61 -12.03
C THR A 5 6.48 -31.73 -11.08
N ARG A 6 5.44 -32.48 -11.49
CA ARG A 6 4.25 -32.73 -10.67
C ARG A 6 3.88 -34.21 -10.75
N ASN A 7 3.71 -34.88 -9.60
CA ASN A 7 3.38 -36.31 -9.51
C ASN A 7 4.29 -37.22 -10.37
N GLY A 8 5.61 -36.99 -10.33
CA GLY A 8 6.59 -37.75 -11.13
C GLY A 8 6.60 -37.43 -12.64
N LYS A 9 5.72 -36.54 -13.12
CA LYS A 9 5.67 -36.11 -14.52
C LYS A 9 6.37 -34.75 -14.68
N THR A 10 7.41 -34.71 -15.50
CA THR A 10 8.15 -33.48 -15.82
C THR A 10 7.51 -32.82 -17.04
N THR A 11 6.88 -31.67 -16.84
CA THR A 11 6.37 -30.83 -17.92
C THR A 11 7.38 -29.74 -18.22
N VAL A 12 7.77 -29.64 -19.49
CA VAL A 12 8.75 -28.67 -19.96
C VAL A 12 8.05 -27.69 -20.89
N ILE A 13 7.98 -26.41 -20.48
CA ILE A 13 7.42 -25.33 -21.27
C ILE A 13 8.58 -24.52 -21.87
N THR A 14 8.62 -24.45 -23.20
CA THR A 14 9.68 -23.78 -23.98
C THR A 14 9.10 -22.79 -24.99
N GLY A 15 9.99 -22.02 -25.63
CA GLY A 15 9.63 -21.05 -26.66
C GLY A 15 8.74 -19.92 -26.18
N TRP A 16 7.84 -19.47 -27.05
CA TRP A 16 6.96 -18.31 -26.84
C TRP A 16 6.02 -18.45 -25.63
N ARG A 17 5.61 -19.68 -25.29
CA ARG A 17 4.74 -19.95 -24.12
C ARG A 17 5.44 -19.65 -22.80
N ALA A 18 6.72 -19.99 -22.69
CA ALA A 18 7.51 -19.68 -21.49
C ALA A 18 7.68 -18.16 -21.31
N TRP A 19 7.82 -17.43 -22.41
CA TRP A 19 7.91 -15.98 -22.39
C TRP A 19 6.61 -15.33 -21.92
N LEU A 20 5.45 -15.74 -22.45
CA LEU A 20 4.15 -15.25 -22.01
C LEU A 20 3.89 -15.48 -20.52
N ILE A 21 4.23 -16.66 -20.00
CA ILE A 21 4.11 -16.94 -18.56
C ILE A 21 5.00 -15.98 -17.76
N GLY A 22 6.24 -15.75 -18.21
CA GLY A 22 7.14 -14.77 -17.59
C GLY A 22 6.55 -13.36 -17.56
N VAL A 23 6.00 -12.89 -18.69
CA VAL A 23 5.37 -11.56 -18.79
C VAL A 23 4.16 -11.46 -17.86
N VAL A 24 3.29 -12.47 -17.83
CA VAL A 24 2.11 -12.46 -16.95
C VAL A 24 2.53 -12.41 -15.48
N VAL A 25 3.50 -13.23 -15.07
CA VAL A 25 4.02 -13.23 -13.70
C VAL A 25 4.62 -11.87 -13.34
N PHE A 26 5.40 -11.28 -14.26
CA PHE A 26 5.98 -9.95 -14.07
C PHE A 26 4.90 -8.88 -13.88
N VAL A 27 3.92 -8.80 -14.79
CA VAL A 27 2.83 -7.82 -14.72
C VAL A 27 2.04 -7.98 -13.42
N VAL A 28 1.71 -9.21 -13.03
CA VAL A 28 0.97 -9.49 -11.79
C VAL A 28 1.79 -9.05 -10.57
N ALA A 29 3.07 -9.42 -10.50
CA ALA A 29 3.95 -9.05 -9.39
C ALA A 29 4.11 -7.52 -9.27
N THR A 30 4.37 -6.82 -10.39
CA THR A 30 4.48 -5.36 -10.42
C THR A 30 3.18 -4.69 -10.02
N THR A 31 2.04 -5.20 -10.48
CA THR A 31 0.72 -4.66 -10.13
C THR A 31 0.43 -4.81 -8.64
N LEU A 32 0.74 -5.98 -8.06
CA LEU A 32 0.60 -6.20 -6.62
C LEU A 32 1.50 -5.25 -5.82
N LEU A 33 2.76 -5.10 -6.23
CA LEU A 33 3.68 -4.17 -5.59
C LEU A 33 3.18 -2.74 -5.65
N ALA A 34 2.68 -2.30 -6.81
CA ALA A 34 2.10 -0.98 -6.99
C ALA A 34 0.89 -0.77 -6.08
N LEU A 35 -0.02 -1.75 -5.99
CA LEU A 35 -1.18 -1.68 -5.09
C LEU A 35 -0.76 -1.50 -3.63
N PHE A 36 0.23 -2.27 -3.16
CA PHE A 36 0.75 -2.10 -1.81
C PHE A 36 1.39 -0.72 -1.60
N ALA A 37 2.16 -0.24 -2.57
CA ALA A 37 2.77 1.08 -2.49
C ALA A 37 1.71 2.20 -2.41
N PHE A 38 0.68 2.16 -3.26
CA PHE A 38 -0.41 3.13 -3.24
C PHE A 38 -1.21 3.07 -1.94
N LEU A 39 -1.50 1.88 -1.42
CA LEU A 39 -2.18 1.73 -0.13
C LEU A 39 -1.34 2.30 1.01
N ALA A 40 -0.06 1.95 1.08
CA ALA A 40 0.84 2.44 2.10
C ALA A 40 0.98 3.97 2.05
N LEU A 41 1.19 4.54 0.86
CA LEU A 41 1.27 5.99 0.67
C LEU A 41 -0.06 6.68 0.98
N GLY A 42 -1.19 6.14 0.52
CA GLY A 42 -2.51 6.70 0.78
C GLY A 42 -2.84 6.75 2.27
N ILE A 43 -2.55 5.67 3.01
CA ILE A 43 -2.71 5.62 4.47
C ILE A 43 -1.78 6.62 5.14
N ALA A 44 -0.48 6.62 4.79
CA ALA A 44 0.50 7.52 5.38
C ALA A 44 0.13 9.00 5.17
N LEU A 45 -0.28 9.37 3.95
CA LEU A 45 -0.71 10.72 3.61
C LEU A 45 -1.98 11.11 4.37
N THR A 46 -2.98 10.22 4.42
CA THR A 46 -4.23 10.48 5.13
C THR A 46 -3.97 10.71 6.62
N LEU A 47 -3.20 9.83 7.26
CA LEU A 47 -2.82 9.99 8.67
C LEU A 47 -2.05 11.28 8.91
N THR A 48 -1.09 11.59 8.04
CA THR A 48 -0.32 12.83 8.12
C THR A 48 -1.23 14.05 8.02
N MET A 49 -2.12 14.10 7.03
CA MET A 49 -3.06 15.21 6.87
C MET A 49 -3.99 15.34 8.08
N VAL A 50 -4.54 14.22 8.58
CA VAL A 50 -5.39 14.22 9.77
C VAL A 50 -4.65 14.81 10.95
N VAL A 51 -3.40 14.38 11.22
CA VAL A 51 -2.60 14.92 12.32
C VAL A 51 -2.29 16.40 12.11
N PHE A 52 -1.84 16.79 10.92
CA PHE A 52 -1.47 18.17 10.61
C PHE A 52 -2.64 19.14 10.68
N ILE A 53 -3.88 18.67 10.47
CA ILE A 53 -5.09 19.50 10.59
C ILE A 53 -5.63 19.43 12.01
N ALA A 54 -5.79 18.22 12.57
CA ALA A 54 -6.41 18.03 13.87
C ALA A 54 -5.59 18.66 15.00
N VAL A 55 -4.25 18.61 14.94
CA VAL A 55 -3.38 19.19 15.98
C VAL A 55 -3.57 20.70 16.11
N PRO A 56 -3.40 21.54 15.06
CA PRO A 56 -3.58 22.98 15.21
C PRO A 56 -5.03 23.35 15.56
N VAL A 57 -6.03 22.61 15.05
CA VAL A 57 -7.43 22.83 15.43
C VAL A 57 -7.62 22.55 16.93
N ALA A 58 -7.14 21.41 17.42
CA ALA A 58 -7.22 21.06 18.84
C ALA A 58 -6.50 22.08 19.73
N VAL A 59 -5.33 22.56 19.30
CA VAL A 59 -4.59 23.63 20.00
C VAL A 59 -5.41 24.92 20.02
N GLY A 60 -5.96 25.36 18.89
CA GLY A 60 -6.78 26.57 18.80
C GLY A 60 -8.02 26.48 19.68
N VAL A 61 -8.74 25.36 19.64
CA VAL A 61 -9.91 25.11 20.49
C VAL A 61 -9.53 25.09 21.97
N ALA A 62 -8.43 24.44 22.34
CA ALA A 62 -7.96 24.39 23.73
C ALA A 62 -7.57 25.78 24.25
N LEU A 63 -6.92 26.61 23.44
CA LEU A 63 -6.57 27.99 23.77
C LEU A 63 -7.82 28.86 23.95
N ILE A 64 -8.82 28.72 23.08
CA ILE A 64 -10.08 29.45 23.22
C ILE A 64 -10.83 28.99 24.47
N ALA A 65 -10.96 27.68 24.68
CA ALA A 65 -11.65 27.11 25.82
C ALA A 65 -11.01 27.53 27.16
N SER A 66 -9.68 27.71 27.21
CA SER A 66 -8.99 28.16 28.43
C SER A 66 -9.31 29.63 28.79
N LEU A 67 -9.66 30.48 27.82
CA LEU A 67 -10.07 31.86 28.07
C LEU A 67 -11.43 31.96 28.75
N PHE A 68 -12.33 31.00 28.48
CA PHE A 68 -13.67 30.95 29.06
C PHE A 68 -13.76 30.11 30.33
N ARG A 69 -12.63 29.56 30.82
CA ARG A 69 -12.62 28.83 32.10
C ARG A 69 -12.89 29.79 33.25
N PRO A 70 -13.94 29.57 34.07
CA PRO A 70 -14.13 30.31 35.30
C PRO A 70 -12.92 30.10 36.21
N ARG A 71 -12.29 31.20 36.65
CA ARG A 71 -11.29 31.16 37.71
C ARG A 71 -12.03 30.93 39.04
N MET A 72 -12.30 29.67 39.36
CA MET A 72 -12.69 29.25 40.71
C MET A 72 -11.44 28.98 41.53
#